data_AF-A0A2N2Z064-F1
#
_entry.id   AF-A0A2N2Z064-F1
#
_cell.length_a   1.000
_cell.length_b   1.000
_cell.length_c   1.000
_cell.angle_alpha   90.00
_cell.angle_beta   90.00
_cell.angle_gamma   90.00
#
_symmetry.space_group_name_H-M   'P 1'
#
loop_
_entity.id
_entity.type
_entity.pdbx_description
1 polymer ?
#
loop_
_entity_poly.entity_id
_entity_poly.type
_entity_poly.pdbx_seq_one_letter_code
_entity_poly.pdbx_strand_id
1 'polypeptide(L)'
;MTDGTDPISGAEVALTGYGTQTTDATGIAIFADVLPESGIAYTVTAADYDDATGAVTVVNADVAEGVTMVLTTYTVTFTVTDQNEAPIEGAEIMIDETHNLTTDASGVATIELVDGTY
;
A
#
# COMPACT_ATOMS: atom_id res chain seq x y z
N MET A 1 -4.80 -3.87 -10.58
CA MET A 1 -4.66 -3.20 -9.28
C MET A 1 -3.17 -3.01 -9.01
N THR A 2 -2.77 -1.80 -8.60
CA THR A 2 -1.35 -1.43 -8.42
C THR A 2 -1.19 -0.40 -7.31
N ASP A 3 0.01 -0.29 -6.73
CA ASP A 3 0.40 0.81 -5.83
C ASP A 3 0.88 2.08 -6.57
N GLY A 4 0.82 2.06 -7.91
CA GLY A 4 1.35 3.10 -8.80
C GLY A 4 2.63 2.69 -9.51
N THR A 5 3.34 1.68 -8.99
CA THR A 5 4.58 1.13 -9.56
C THR A 5 4.51 -0.39 -9.77
N ASP A 6 4.00 -1.12 -8.79
CA ASP A 6 3.97 -2.58 -8.74
C ASP A 6 2.53 -3.11 -8.64
N PRO A 7 2.25 -4.31 -9.20
CA PRO A 7 0.94 -4.94 -9.05
C PRO A 7 0.72 -5.42 -7.61
N ILE A 8 -0.50 -5.23 -7.10
CA ILE A 8 -0.86 -5.68 -5.75
C ILE A 8 -1.53 -7.05 -5.86
N SER A 9 -0.85 -8.09 -5.39
CA SER A 9 -1.41 -9.43 -5.25
C SER A 9 -2.10 -9.60 -3.90
N GLY A 10 -3.17 -10.39 -3.85
CA GLY A 10 -3.87 -10.68 -2.60
C GLY A 10 -4.86 -9.59 -2.15
N ALA A 11 -5.03 -8.51 -2.91
CA ALA A 11 -6.05 -7.51 -2.61
C ALA A 11 -7.45 -8.10 -2.79
N GLU A 12 -8.35 -7.84 -1.85
CA GLU A 12 -9.75 -8.23 -1.96
C GLU A 12 -10.53 -7.15 -2.70
N VAL A 13 -11.21 -7.55 -3.78
CA VAL A 13 -12.13 -6.71 -4.54
C VAL A 13 -13.53 -7.18 -4.23
N ALA A 14 -14.37 -6.32 -3.67
CA ALA A 14 -15.78 -6.54 -3.47
C ALA A 14 -16.56 -5.80 -4.56
N LEU A 15 -17.38 -6.51 -5.34
CA LEU A 15 -18.27 -5.92 -6.34
C LEU A 15 -19.72 -6.15 -5.92
N THR A 16 -20.49 -5.07 -5.84
CA THR A 16 -21.88 -5.10 -5.34
C THR A 16 -22.73 -6.07 -6.17
N GLY A 17 -23.29 -7.09 -5.52
CA GLY A 17 -24.11 -8.12 -6.18
C GLY A 17 -23.33 -9.32 -6.75
N TYR A 18 -22.00 -9.27 -6.78
CA TYR A 18 -21.14 -10.31 -7.36
C TYR A 18 -20.13 -10.93 -6.39
N GLY A 19 -20.12 -10.46 -5.13
CA GLY A 19 -19.28 -11.02 -4.06
C GLY A 19 -17.87 -10.45 -4.06
N THR A 20 -16.92 -11.23 -3.56
CA THR A 20 -15.51 -10.84 -3.44
C THR A 20 -14.62 -11.73 -4.30
N GLN A 21 -13.57 -11.14 -4.84
CA GLN A 21 -12.50 -11.81 -5.59
C GLN A 21 -11.15 -11.31 -5.10
N THR A 22 -10.12 -12.14 -5.18
CA THR A 22 -8.76 -11.77 -4.78
C THR A 22 -7.89 -11.53 -6.01
N THR A 23 -7.04 -10.52 -5.98
CA THR A 23 -6.11 -10.25 -7.07
C THR A 23 -5.00 -11.31 -7.15
N ASP A 24 -4.66 -11.71 -8.37
CA ASP A 24 -3.53 -12.61 -8.63
C ASP A 24 -2.17 -11.89 -8.55
N ALA A 25 -1.08 -12.60 -8.88
CA ALA A 25 0.28 -12.04 -8.86
C ALA A 25 0.51 -10.89 -9.87
N THR A 26 -0.40 -10.70 -10.81
CA THR A 26 -0.40 -9.60 -11.79
C THR A 26 -1.32 -8.46 -11.38
N GLY A 27 -1.95 -8.57 -10.20
CA GLY A 27 -2.87 -7.58 -9.67
C GLY A 27 -4.23 -7.60 -10.37
N ILE A 28 -4.67 -8.74 -10.91
CA ILE A 28 -5.94 -8.85 -11.63
C ILE A 28 -6.96 -9.63 -10.79
N ALA A 29 -8.18 -9.08 -10.69
CA ALA A 29 -9.36 -9.79 -10.19
C ALA A 29 -10.43 -9.79 -11.30
N ILE A 30 -11.06 -10.95 -11.55
CA ILE A 30 -12.05 -11.12 -12.62
C ILE A 30 -13.40 -11.48 -12.00
N PHE A 31 -14.43 -10.72 -12.39
CA PHE A 31 -15.84 -11.04 -12.16
C PHE A 31 -16.47 -11.47 -13.48
N ALA A 32 -16.98 -12.70 -13.53
CA ALA A 32 -17.67 -13.24 -14.69
C ALA A 32 -19.18 -13.04 -14.56
N ASP A 33 -19.89 -13.11 -15.68
CA ASP A 33 -21.36 -13.06 -15.76
C ASP A 33 -21.98 -11.80 -15.13
N VAL A 34 -21.27 -10.67 -15.19
CA VAL A 34 -21.76 -9.37 -14.73
C VAL A 34 -22.85 -8.88 -15.67
N LEU A 35 -24.06 -8.69 -15.15
CA LEU A 35 -25.19 -8.20 -15.91
C LEU A 35 -25.01 -6.72 -16.27
N PRO A 36 -25.52 -6.27 -17.43
CA PRO A 36 -25.53 -4.87 -17.79
C PRO A 36 -26.24 -4.00 -16.75
N GLU A 37 -25.46 -3.17 -16.06
CA GLU A 37 -25.93 -2.24 -15.03
C GLU A 37 -24.97 -1.05 -14.94
N SER A 38 -25.53 0.13 -14.65
CA SER A 38 -24.77 1.36 -14.49
C SER A 38 -24.47 1.61 -13.02
N GLY A 39 -23.21 1.90 -12.72
CA GLY A 39 -22.80 2.34 -11.39
C GLY A 39 -22.77 1.24 -10.34
N ILE A 40 -22.37 0.02 -10.72
CA ILE A 40 -22.13 -1.07 -9.78
C ILE A 40 -20.94 -0.65 -8.89
N ALA A 41 -21.20 -0.40 -7.62
CA ALA A 41 -20.17 0.03 -6.69
C ALA A 41 -19.18 -1.11 -6.38
N TYR A 42 -17.91 -0.76 -6.22
CA TYR A 42 -16.86 -1.65 -5.74
C TYR A 42 -16.05 -1.04 -4.60
N THR A 43 -15.46 -1.92 -3.80
CA THR A 43 -14.45 -1.60 -2.79
C THR A 43 -13.27 -2.53 -2.97
N VAL A 44 -12.05 -2.00 -2.89
CA VAL A 44 -10.80 -2.76 -2.89
C VAL A 44 -10.09 -2.54 -1.57
N THR A 45 -9.72 -3.62 -0.90
CA THR A 45 -8.98 -3.60 0.36
C THR A 45 -7.70 -4.44 0.22
N ALA A 46 -6.63 -3.99 0.87
CA ALA A 46 -5.36 -4.69 0.94
C ALA A 46 -4.65 -4.31 2.24
N ALA A 47 -3.84 -5.21 2.80
CA ALA A 47 -3.09 -4.92 4.01
C ALA A 47 -2.13 -3.74 3.78
N ASP A 48 -2.09 -2.81 4.74
CA ASP A 48 -1.25 -1.61 4.71
C ASP A 48 -1.59 -0.59 3.61
N TYR A 49 -2.68 -0.78 2.86
CA TYR A 49 -3.15 0.20 1.88
C TYR A 49 -4.44 0.88 2.35
N ASP A 50 -4.63 2.12 1.90
CA ASP A 50 -5.92 2.79 1.99
C ASP A 50 -6.96 2.09 1.10
N ASP A 51 -8.18 1.92 1.62
CA ASP A 51 -9.30 1.36 0.87
C ASP A 51 -9.62 2.22 -0.36
N ALA A 52 -9.69 1.58 -1.53
CA ALA A 52 -10.11 2.24 -2.77
C ALA A 52 -11.56 1.92 -3.06
N THR A 53 -12.36 2.93 -3.43
CA THR A 53 -13.77 2.75 -3.78
C THR A 53 -14.09 3.40 -5.12
N GLY A 54 -15.10 2.87 -5.81
CA GLY A 54 -15.54 3.43 -7.07
C GLY A 54 -16.80 2.74 -7.58
N ALA A 55 -17.10 2.93 -8.87
CA ALA A 55 -18.21 2.27 -9.52
C ALA A 55 -17.89 1.97 -10.99
N VAL A 56 -18.40 0.84 -11.48
CA VAL A 56 -18.24 0.40 -12.87
C VAL A 56 -19.61 0.35 -13.56
N THR A 57 -19.63 0.65 -14.86
CA THR A 57 -20.84 0.55 -15.69
C THR A 57 -20.62 -0.49 -16.77
N VAL A 58 -21.39 -1.57 -16.73
CA VAL A 58 -21.37 -2.65 -17.73
C VAL A 58 -22.59 -2.47 -18.63
N VAL A 59 -22.40 -2.53 -19.95
CA VAL A 59 -23.51 -2.33 -20.92
C VAL A 59 -23.59 -3.47 -21.92
N ASN A 60 -22.66 -3.55 -22.87
CA ASN A 60 -22.68 -4.55 -23.95
C ASN A 60 -21.29 -5.12 -24.26
N ALA A 61 -20.32 -4.91 -23.37
CA ALA A 61 -18.94 -5.36 -23.52
C ALA A 61 -18.27 -5.48 -22.15
N ASP A 62 -17.21 -6.28 -22.10
CA ASP A 62 -16.34 -6.40 -20.93
C ASP A 62 -15.70 -5.05 -20.59
N VAL A 63 -15.57 -4.78 -19.31
CA VAL A 63 -14.99 -3.54 -18.79
C VAL A 63 -13.73 -3.86 -18.00
N ALA A 64 -12.66 -3.13 -18.30
CA ALA A 64 -11.43 -3.16 -17.51
C ALA A 64 -11.34 -1.85 -16.71
N GLU A 65 -11.32 -1.96 -15.39
CA GLU A 65 -11.17 -0.83 -14.48
C GLU A 65 -9.78 -0.85 -13.82
N GLY A 66 -9.06 0.26 -13.92
CA GLY A 66 -7.75 0.43 -13.32
C GLY A 66 -7.86 1.06 -11.94
N VAL A 67 -7.52 0.31 -10.89
CA VAL A 67 -7.50 0.82 -9.52
C VAL A 67 -6.05 0.94 -9.04
N THR A 68 -5.69 2.15 -8.59
CA THR A 68 -4.42 2.45 -7.91
C THR A 68 -4.69 2.68 -6.44
N MET A 69 -3.96 1.99 -5.57
CA MET A 69 -4.06 2.12 -4.11
C MET A 69 -2.86 2.88 -3.56
N VAL A 70 -3.01 3.48 -2.38
CA VAL A 70 -1.95 4.23 -1.70
C VAL A 70 -1.49 3.41 -0.50
N LEU A 71 -0.20 3.12 -0.44
CA LEU A 71 0.40 2.44 0.71
C LEU A 71 0.46 3.41 1.90
N THR A 72 -0.02 2.96 3.05
CA THR A 72 -0.05 3.72 4.29
C THR A 72 1.22 3.47 5.07
N THR A 73 2.07 4.48 5.12
CA THR A 73 3.35 4.45 5.84
C THR A 73 3.41 5.49 6.94
N TYR A 74 4.28 5.25 7.91
CA TYR A 74 4.56 6.11 9.04
C TYR A 74 6.04 6.44 9.11
N THR A 75 6.35 7.72 9.29
CA THR A 75 7.72 8.17 9.47
C THR A 75 8.18 7.90 10.90
N VAL A 76 9.25 7.12 11.04
CA VAL A 76 10.00 6.95 12.28
C VAL A 76 11.26 7.81 12.21
N THR A 77 11.46 8.62 13.25
CA THR A 77 12.63 9.50 13.38
C THR A 77 13.50 9.05 14.54
N PHE A 78 14.76 8.77 14.26
CA PHE A 78 15.79 8.49 15.24
C PHE A 78 16.64 9.72 15.46
N THR A 79 16.93 10.00 16.74
CA THR A 79 17.88 11.04 17.14
C THR A 79 18.95 10.40 18.00
N VAL A 80 20.20 10.47 17.55
CA VAL A 80 21.35 9.87 18.23
C VAL A 80 22.25 10.97 18.77
N THR A 81 22.42 10.98 20.09
CA THR A 81 23.25 11.95 20.81
C THR A 81 24.22 11.26 21.75
N ASP A 82 25.29 11.97 22.12
CA ASP A 82 26.17 11.55 23.20
C ASP A 82 25.61 11.92 24.59
N GLN A 83 26.37 11.62 25.64
CA GLN A 83 26.03 11.94 27.03
C GLN A 83 25.88 13.45 27.33
N ASN A 84 26.31 14.31 26.41
CA ASN A 84 26.28 15.77 26.50
C ASN A 84 25.17 16.37 25.61
N GLU A 85 24.26 15.53 25.09
CA GLU A 85 23.20 15.90 24.13
C GLU A 85 23.76 16.43 22.79
N ALA A 86 25.04 16.21 22.49
CA ALA A 86 25.60 16.57 21.19
C ALA A 86 25.24 15.52 20.13
N PRO A 87 24.81 15.93 18.92
CA PRO A 87 24.42 14.99 17.87
C PRO A 87 25.61 14.16 17.38
N ILE A 88 25.36 12.89 17.09
CA ILE A 88 26.36 11.97 16.53
C ILE A 88 26.04 11.78 15.05
N GLU A 89 26.88 12.33 14.17
CA GLU A 89 26.84 12.07 12.73
C GLU A 89 27.45 10.70 12.42
N GLY A 90 26.87 9.98 11.44
CA GLY A 90 27.44 8.71 10.99
C GLY A 90 27.14 7.50 11.87
N ALA A 91 26.23 7.63 12.85
CA ALA A 91 25.78 6.50 13.65
C ALA A 91 24.93 5.57 12.79
N GLU A 92 25.23 4.27 12.82
CA GLU A 92 24.48 3.23 12.11
C GLU A 92 23.31 2.73 12.97
N ILE A 93 22.13 2.66 12.36
CA ILE A 93 20.90 2.15 12.99
C ILE A 93 20.39 1.02 12.09
N MET A 94 20.28 -0.18 12.66
CA MET A 94 19.76 -1.36 11.97
C MET A 94 18.37 -1.71 12.50
N ILE A 95 17.41 -1.87 11.60
CA ILE A 95 16.03 -2.24 11.89
C ILE A 95 15.73 -3.54 11.13
N ASP A 96 15.27 -4.57 11.85
CA ASP A 96 14.93 -5.89 11.28
C ASP A 96 15.99 -6.52 10.36
N GLU A 97 17.27 -6.27 10.60
CA GLU A 97 18.41 -6.76 9.80
C GLU A 97 18.41 -6.37 8.30
N THR A 98 17.42 -5.60 7.86
CA THR A 98 17.16 -5.31 6.44
C THR A 98 17.23 -3.83 6.11
N HIS A 99 16.97 -2.97 7.09
CA HIS A 99 17.07 -1.52 6.94
C HIS A 99 18.28 -1.01 7.70
N ASN A 100 19.19 -0.35 7.00
CA ASN A 100 20.34 0.31 7.60
C ASN A 100 20.23 1.81 7.34
N LEU A 101 20.24 2.59 8.42
CA LEU A 101 20.20 4.05 8.38
C LEU A 101 21.51 4.61 8.92
N THR A 102 21.87 5.79 8.45
CA THR A 102 23.01 6.54 8.96
C THR A 102 22.54 7.92 9.35
N THR A 103 22.88 8.36 10.57
CA THR A 103 22.52 9.71 11.03
C THR A 103 23.26 10.79 10.25
N ASP A 104 22.54 11.88 9.96
CA ASP A 104 23.11 13.08 9.35
C ASP A 104 23.90 13.93 10.35
N ALA A 105 24.40 15.09 9.92
CA ALA A 105 25.14 16.04 10.76
C ALA A 105 24.34 16.59 11.95
N SER A 106 23.01 16.44 11.96
CA SER A 106 22.13 16.79 13.09
C SER A 106 21.88 15.60 14.02
N GLY A 107 22.52 14.45 13.78
CA GLY A 107 22.31 13.22 14.53
C GLY A 107 20.97 12.57 14.22
N VAL A 108 20.33 12.90 13.09
CA VAL A 108 18.98 12.45 12.73
C VAL A 108 19.02 11.43 11.60
N ALA A 109 18.20 10.39 11.72
CA ALA A 109 17.89 9.47 10.63
C ALA A 109 16.38 9.20 10.57
N THR A 110 15.82 9.08 9.38
CA THR A 110 14.38 8.85 9.18
C THR A 110 14.12 7.68 8.24
N ILE A 111 13.03 6.96 8.49
CA ILE A 111 12.55 5.88 7.64
C ILE A 111 11.02 5.88 7.61
N GLU A 112 10.43 5.50 6.48
CA GLU A 112 9.00 5.23 6.37
C GLU A 112 8.76 3.73 6.47
N LEU A 113 7.87 3.33 7.37
CA LEU A 113 7.53 1.93 7.64
C LEU A 113 6.01 1.75 7.59
N VAL A 114 5.55 0.57 7.17
CA VAL A 114 4.15 0.16 7.37
C VAL A 114 3.89 -0.17 8.84
N ASP A 115 2.64 -0.32 9.25
CA ASP A 115 2.34 -0.75 10.62
C ASP A 115 2.97 -2.12 10.91
N GLY A 116 3.58 -2.28 12.07
CA GLY A 116 4.35 -3.48 12.36
C GLY A 116 5.25 -3.37 13.58
N THR A 117 5.89 -4.49 13.90
CA THR A 117 6.96 -4.59 14.90
C THR A 117 8.25 -4.94 14.18
N TYR A 118 9.31 -4.19 14.47
CA TYR A 118 10.61 -4.22 13.80
C TYR A 118 11.79 -4.20 14.79
#